data_AF-A0A828YY72-F1
#
_entry.id   AF-A0A828YY72-F1
#
_cell.length_a   1.000
_cell.length_b   1.000
_cell.length_c   1.000
_cell.angle_alpha   90.00
_cell.angle_beta   90.00
_cell.angle_gamma   90.00
#
_symmetry.space_group_name_H-M   'P 1'
#
loop_
_entity.id
_entity.type
_entity.pdbx_description
1 polymer ?
#
loop_
_entity_poly.entity_id
_entity_poly.type
_entity_poly.pdbx_seq_one_letter_code
_entity_poly.pdbx_strand_id
1 'polypeptide(L)'
;MDYKKEWEKIVNTHDFRNALVDHFSYLAESEESKQLLREWMDQVKEVTIWDKDLNLKFSDGKHFAASPPATKLSKYKNWPESYQKLLIRHEFLREYGSNFCLGGTDIFDPEDWDWSSIREELIEECGTDLEGWSQIKNGRKILSPIVMYGNVWLYHPVKKNSNNEPCLYFFSHELCDWPENPVDLSVGTLALQLLTGKRSGDNGNLY
;
A
#
# COMPACT_ATOMS: atom_id res chain seq x y z
N MET A 1 6.24 -20.86 7.11
CA MET A 1 6.75 -20.98 5.72
C MET A 1 8.22 -20.59 5.74
N ASP A 2 9.08 -21.33 5.04
CA ASP A 2 10.50 -20.97 4.92
C ASP A 2 10.66 -20.02 3.72
N TYR A 3 10.49 -18.72 3.97
CA TYR A 3 10.48 -17.70 2.91
C TYR A 3 11.80 -17.66 2.13
N LYS A 4 12.92 -18.01 2.77
CA LYS A 4 14.24 -18.03 2.11
C LYS A 4 14.29 -19.10 1.02
N LYS A 5 13.84 -20.31 1.33
CA LYS A 5 13.75 -21.40 0.34
C LYS A 5 12.78 -21.10 -0.78
N GLU A 6 11.68 -20.41 -0.49
CA GLU A 6 10.76 -19.95 -1.52
C GLU A 6 11.43 -18.96 -2.47
N TRP A 7 12.10 -17.94 -1.95
CA TRP A 7 12.79 -16.94 -2.76
C TRP A 7 13.97 -17.51 -3.54
N GLU A 8 14.74 -18.43 -2.95
CA GLU A 8 15.82 -19.13 -3.66
C GLU A 8 15.28 -19.90 -4.87
N LYS A 9 14.08 -20.48 -4.78
CA LYS A 9 13.43 -21.12 -5.95
C LYS A 9 13.04 -20.11 -7.02
N ILE A 10 12.55 -18.92 -6.62
CA ILE A 10 12.20 -17.84 -7.55
C ILE A 10 13.45 -17.35 -8.29
N VAL A 11 14.55 -17.11 -7.58
CA VAL A 11 15.82 -16.63 -8.18
C VAL A 11 16.42 -17.67 -9.14
N ASN A 12 16.33 -18.96 -8.80
CA ASN A 12 16.99 -20.02 -9.57
C ASN A 12 16.13 -20.64 -10.68
N THR A 13 14.84 -20.29 -10.79
CA THR A 13 14.00 -20.80 -11.88
C THR A 13 14.28 -20.05 -13.18
N HIS A 14 14.17 -20.76 -14.31
CA HIS A 14 14.24 -20.13 -15.63
C HIS A 14 13.06 -19.18 -15.88
N ASP A 15 11.88 -19.55 -15.36
CA ASP A 15 10.65 -18.79 -15.51
C ASP A 15 10.33 -18.01 -14.23
N PHE A 16 11.24 -17.12 -13.85
CA PHE A 16 11.08 -16.33 -12.63
C PHE A 16 9.89 -15.38 -12.72
N ARG A 17 9.46 -14.95 -13.91
CA ARG A 17 8.30 -14.05 -14.07
C ARG A 17 7.01 -14.72 -13.63
N ASN A 18 6.74 -15.95 -14.08
CA ASN A 18 5.57 -16.69 -13.60
C ASN A 18 5.69 -17.02 -12.11
N ALA A 19 6.89 -17.38 -11.64
CA ALA A 19 7.11 -17.61 -10.21
C ALA A 19 6.84 -16.35 -9.36
N LEU A 20 7.16 -15.16 -9.87
CA LEU A 20 6.85 -13.88 -9.22
C LEU A 20 5.35 -13.58 -9.24
N VAL A 21 4.65 -13.82 -10.35
CA VAL A 21 3.18 -13.67 -10.42
C VAL A 21 2.50 -14.53 -9.37
N ASP A 22 2.91 -15.80 -9.25
CA ASP A 22 2.38 -16.69 -8.22
C ASP A 22 2.73 -16.18 -6.82
N HIS A 23 3.97 -15.75 -6.61
CA HIS A 23 4.46 -15.26 -5.32
C HIS A 23 3.71 -14.03 -4.81
N PHE A 24 3.43 -13.07 -5.70
CA PHE A 24 2.77 -11.78 -5.43
C PHE A 24 1.25 -11.78 -5.66
N SER A 25 0.66 -12.93 -5.99
CA SER A 25 -0.79 -13.08 -6.26
C SER A 25 -1.69 -12.60 -5.11
N TYR A 26 -1.18 -12.56 -3.88
CA TYR A 26 -1.88 -12.03 -2.71
C TYR A 26 -2.18 -10.53 -2.77
N LEU A 27 -1.59 -9.79 -3.72
CA LEU A 27 -1.91 -8.39 -3.99
C LEU A 27 -3.10 -8.21 -4.95
N ALA A 28 -3.55 -9.27 -5.61
CA ALA A 28 -4.54 -9.22 -6.68
C ALA A 28 -5.78 -10.05 -6.33
N GLU A 29 -6.95 -9.41 -6.23
CA GLU A 29 -8.21 -10.06 -5.87
C GLU A 29 -9.11 -10.37 -7.08
N SER A 30 -9.15 -9.48 -8.06
CA SER A 30 -9.96 -9.61 -9.29
C SER A 30 -9.13 -10.06 -10.49
N GLU A 31 -9.78 -10.54 -11.55
CA GLU A 31 -9.08 -10.89 -12.80
C GLU A 31 -8.36 -9.69 -13.42
N GLU A 32 -8.93 -8.48 -13.32
CA GLU A 32 -8.30 -7.24 -13.76
C GLU A 32 -7.00 -6.96 -12.99
N SER A 33 -7.02 -7.11 -11.66
CA SER A 33 -5.82 -6.93 -10.83
C SER A 33 -4.77 -8.03 -11.04
N LYS A 34 -5.19 -9.26 -11.37
CA LYS A 34 -4.27 -10.36 -11.72
C LYS A 34 -3.60 -10.09 -13.06
N GLN A 35 -4.33 -9.56 -14.03
CA GLN A 35 -3.76 -9.13 -15.31
C GLN A 35 -2.74 -8.00 -15.08
N LEU A 36 -3.08 -7.03 -14.24
CA LEU A 36 -2.15 -5.96 -13.86
C LEU A 36 -0.85 -6.48 -13.23
N LEU A 37 -0.96 -7.46 -12.33
CA LEU A 37 0.19 -8.11 -11.73
C LEU A 37 1.08 -8.81 -12.78
N ARG A 38 0.49 -9.52 -13.74
CA ARG A 38 1.23 -10.16 -14.84
C ARG A 38 2.02 -9.14 -15.65
N GLU A 39 1.35 -8.07 -16.08
CA GLU A 39 1.98 -6.98 -16.85
C GLU A 39 3.09 -6.28 -16.07
N TRP A 40 2.95 -6.16 -14.75
CA TRP A 40 3.98 -5.61 -13.89
C TRP A 40 5.19 -6.55 -13.79
N MET A 41 4.96 -7.85 -13.52
CA MET A 41 6.04 -8.85 -13.43
C MET A 41 6.76 -9.10 -14.75
N ASP A 42 6.09 -8.92 -15.88
CA ASP A 42 6.71 -9.04 -17.21
C ASP A 42 7.86 -8.05 -17.43
N GLN A 43 7.79 -6.89 -16.77
CA GLN A 43 8.81 -5.85 -16.85
C GLN A 43 10.05 -6.15 -16.00
N VAL A 44 10.03 -7.18 -15.14
CA VAL A 44 11.19 -7.55 -14.32
C VAL A 44 12.28 -8.15 -15.20
N LYS A 45 13.50 -7.61 -15.10
CA LYS A 45 14.69 -8.10 -15.80
C LYS A 45 15.52 -9.04 -14.94
N GLU A 46 15.55 -8.80 -13.64
CA GLU A 46 16.44 -9.50 -12.72
C GLU A 46 15.80 -9.62 -11.35
N VAL A 47 16.03 -10.76 -10.70
CA VAL A 47 15.57 -11.08 -9.35
C VAL A 47 16.77 -11.53 -8.54
N THR A 48 16.96 -10.94 -7.36
CA THR A 48 18.05 -11.31 -6.45
C THR A 48 17.57 -11.35 -5.01
N ILE A 49 18.33 -12.02 -4.14
CA ILE A 49 18.18 -11.90 -2.69
C ILE A 49 19.36 -11.06 -2.20
N TRP A 50 19.08 -9.89 -1.65
CA TRP A 50 20.09 -8.98 -1.14
C TRP A 50 19.60 -8.31 0.14
N ASP A 51 20.49 -8.20 1.13
CA ASP A 51 20.22 -7.70 2.48
C ASP A 51 18.92 -8.23 3.12
N LYS A 52 18.67 -9.54 2.95
CA LYS A 52 17.47 -10.25 3.43
C LYS A 52 16.15 -9.89 2.75
N ASP A 53 16.17 -9.10 1.67
CA ASP A 53 15.00 -8.76 0.86
C ASP A 53 15.03 -9.51 -0.49
N LEU A 54 13.85 -9.81 -1.03
CA LEU A 54 13.68 -10.21 -2.43
C LEU A 54 13.66 -8.93 -3.28
N ASN A 55 14.68 -8.75 -4.12
CA ASN A 55 14.88 -7.54 -4.91
C ASN A 55 14.54 -7.80 -6.38
N LEU A 56 13.74 -6.92 -6.97
CA LEU A 56 13.35 -6.93 -8.37
C LEU A 56 13.91 -5.68 -9.06
N LYS A 57 14.59 -5.90 -10.19
CA LYS A 57 15.03 -4.82 -11.06
C LYS A 57 14.19 -4.81 -12.33
N PHE A 58 13.56 -3.69 -12.60
CA PHE A 58 12.66 -3.52 -13.75
C PHE A 58 13.40 -3.05 -14.99
N SER A 59 12.74 -3.20 -16.13
CA SER A 59 13.28 -2.87 -17.43
C SER A 59 13.55 -1.38 -17.65
N ASP A 60 12.76 -0.54 -16.98
CA ASP A 60 12.86 0.92 -16.92
C ASP A 60 13.89 1.42 -15.89
N GLY A 61 14.56 0.51 -15.18
CA GLY A 61 15.56 0.83 -14.16
C GLY A 61 15.00 1.03 -12.76
N LYS A 62 13.69 0.89 -12.53
CA LYS A 62 13.12 0.91 -11.18
C LYS A 62 13.56 -0.29 -10.36
N HIS A 63 13.66 -0.08 -9.06
CA HIS A 63 14.10 -1.08 -8.09
C HIS A 63 13.02 -1.27 -7.03
N PHE A 64 12.60 -2.51 -6.85
CA PHE A 64 11.61 -2.90 -5.86
C PHE A 64 12.20 -3.90 -4.88
N ALA A 65 11.95 -3.72 -3.58
CA ALA A 65 12.40 -4.60 -2.52
C ALA A 65 11.22 -5.10 -1.70
N ALA A 66 11.11 -6.41 -1.57
CA ALA A 66 10.10 -7.08 -0.77
C ALA A 66 10.77 -7.74 0.44
N SER A 67 10.44 -7.25 1.63
CA SER A 67 11.06 -7.69 2.88
C SER A 67 10.56 -9.05 3.38
N PRO A 68 11.21 -9.70 4.36
CA PRO A 68 10.68 -10.91 4.97
C PRO A 68 9.27 -10.72 5.55
N PRO A 69 8.51 -11.82 5.78
CA PRO A 69 7.28 -11.78 6.56
C PRO A 69 7.46 -11.09 7.92
N ALA A 70 6.39 -10.46 8.40
CA ALA A 70 6.40 -9.81 9.71
C ALA A 70 6.69 -10.82 10.83
N THR A 71 7.69 -10.51 11.65
CA THR A 71 8.10 -11.41 12.75
C THR A 71 7.10 -11.45 13.91
N LYS A 72 6.30 -10.39 14.08
CA LYS A 72 5.31 -10.24 15.15
C LYS A 72 3.99 -9.66 14.62
N LEU A 73 3.12 -10.53 14.12
CA LEU A 73 1.78 -10.14 13.65
C LEU A 73 0.91 -9.46 14.74
N SER A 74 1.19 -9.70 16.02
CA SER A 74 0.49 -9.05 17.13
C SER A 74 0.56 -7.52 17.12
N LYS A 75 1.60 -6.93 16.49
CA LYS A 75 1.70 -5.47 16.26
C LYS A 75 0.53 -4.97 15.41
N TYR A 76 0.02 -5.81 14.51
CA TYR A 76 -0.94 -5.45 13.47
C TYR A 76 -2.36 -5.93 13.77
N LYS A 77 -2.65 -6.39 15.00
CA LYS A 77 -3.95 -6.96 15.38
C LYS A 77 -5.17 -6.05 15.14
N ASN A 78 -4.95 -4.74 15.07
CA ASN A 78 -6.00 -3.73 14.85
C ASN A 78 -6.10 -3.28 13.39
N TRP A 79 -5.25 -3.80 12.50
CA TRP A 79 -5.29 -3.50 11.07
C TRP A 79 -6.36 -4.36 10.38
N PRO A 80 -6.85 -3.95 9.20
CA PRO A 80 -7.77 -4.78 8.40
C PRO A 80 -7.21 -6.18 8.13
N GLU A 81 -8.10 -7.16 7.96
CA GLU A 81 -7.72 -8.56 7.79
C GLU A 81 -6.93 -8.78 6.50
N SER A 82 -7.32 -8.11 5.41
CA SER A 82 -6.60 -8.10 4.14
C SER A 82 -5.17 -7.62 4.32
N TYR A 83 -4.95 -6.54 5.09
CA TYR A 83 -3.61 -6.03 5.38
C TYR A 83 -2.80 -7.05 6.19
N GLN A 84 -3.39 -7.65 7.22
CA GLN A 84 -2.72 -8.69 8.01
C GLN A 84 -2.28 -9.89 7.15
N LYS A 85 -3.07 -10.27 6.13
CA LYS A 85 -2.71 -11.32 5.17
C LYS A 85 -1.49 -10.95 4.32
N LEU A 86 -1.32 -9.68 3.95
CA LEU A 86 -0.12 -9.21 3.23
C LEU A 86 1.15 -9.43 4.07
N LEU A 87 1.07 -9.12 5.38
CA LEU A 87 2.21 -9.18 6.31
C LEU A 87 2.73 -10.60 6.55
N ILE A 88 1.92 -11.62 6.25
CA ILE A 88 2.34 -13.03 6.29
C ILE A 88 3.33 -13.34 5.15
N ARG A 89 3.32 -12.53 4.08
CA ARG A 89 4.20 -12.68 2.91
C ARG A 89 5.38 -11.72 3.00
N HIS A 90 5.11 -10.43 3.23
CA HIS A 90 6.12 -9.39 3.35
C HIS A 90 5.66 -8.33 4.34
N GLU A 91 6.49 -7.96 5.31
CA GLU A 91 6.16 -6.86 6.24
C GLU A 91 6.14 -5.50 5.54
N PHE A 92 7.00 -5.35 4.53
CA PHE A 92 7.20 -4.16 3.70
C PHE A 92 7.45 -4.53 2.23
N LEU A 93 6.87 -3.72 1.35
CA LEU A 93 7.17 -3.63 -0.08
C LEU A 93 7.60 -2.19 -0.38
N ARG A 94 8.75 -2.01 -1.03
CA ARG A 94 9.34 -0.69 -1.27
C ARG A 94 9.73 -0.52 -2.72
N GLU A 95 9.48 0.65 -3.30
CA GLU A 95 10.03 1.07 -4.58
C GLU A 95 10.76 2.41 -4.40
N TYR A 96 12.03 2.46 -4.81
CA TYR A 96 12.93 3.55 -4.42
C TYR A 96 12.78 4.83 -5.25
N GLY A 97 12.34 4.73 -6.51
CA GLY A 97 12.18 5.90 -7.39
C GLY A 97 11.03 6.81 -6.96
N SER A 98 9.94 6.20 -6.50
CA SER A 98 8.73 6.89 -6.06
C SER A 98 8.62 7.11 -4.56
N ASN A 99 9.61 6.63 -3.79
CA ASN A 99 9.50 6.47 -2.33
C ASN A 99 8.22 5.73 -1.94
N PHE A 100 7.76 4.79 -2.78
CA PHE A 100 6.62 3.96 -2.45
C PHE A 100 6.98 3.00 -1.32
N CYS A 101 6.10 2.92 -0.32
CA CYS A 101 6.17 1.92 0.74
C CYS A 101 4.77 1.41 1.05
N LEU A 102 4.55 0.11 0.93
CA LEU A 102 3.42 -0.60 1.53
C LEU A 102 3.97 -1.39 2.71
N GLY A 103 3.54 -1.09 3.93
CA GLY A 103 4.02 -1.78 5.12
C GLY A 103 4.43 -0.85 6.25
N GLY A 104 4.01 -1.19 7.47
CA GLY A 104 4.59 -0.70 8.73
C GLY A 104 4.66 0.82 8.94
N THR A 105 3.83 1.61 8.29
CA THR A 105 3.70 3.03 8.58
C THR A 105 2.63 3.26 9.63
N ASP A 106 3.02 3.08 10.89
CA ASP A 106 2.37 3.69 12.05
C ASP A 106 2.49 5.24 12.00
N ILE A 107 3.17 5.77 10.98
CA ILE A 107 3.61 7.15 10.79
C ILE A 107 2.49 7.98 10.14
N PHE A 108 1.36 8.03 10.83
CA PHE A 108 0.63 9.29 10.88
C PHE A 108 0.53 9.62 12.36
N ASP A 109 1.56 10.29 12.89
CA ASP A 109 1.50 10.86 14.22
C ASP A 109 0.93 12.28 14.10
N PRO A 110 -0.29 12.54 14.60
CA PRO A 110 -0.88 13.87 14.56
C PRO A 110 -0.09 14.93 15.34
N GLU A 111 0.92 14.53 16.12
CA GLU A 111 1.82 15.46 16.83
C GLU A 111 2.99 15.94 15.95
N ASP A 112 3.40 15.18 14.93
CA ASP A 112 4.51 15.55 14.02
C ASP A 112 4.06 16.46 12.86
N TRP A 113 2.75 16.51 12.59
CA TRP A 113 2.10 17.46 11.69
C TRP A 113 1.28 18.44 12.51
N ASP A 114 1.26 19.74 12.15
CA ASP A 114 0.42 20.73 12.83
C ASP A 114 -1.06 20.46 12.50
N TRP A 115 -1.61 19.46 13.20
CA TRP A 115 -2.97 19.00 13.02
C TRP A 115 -3.99 20.01 13.51
N SER A 116 -3.59 20.98 14.35
CA SER A 116 -4.52 21.93 14.94
C SER A 116 -5.12 22.88 13.90
N SER A 117 -4.30 23.34 12.96
CA SER A 117 -4.70 24.15 11.80
C SER A 117 -5.47 23.31 10.77
N ILE A 118 -4.90 22.16 10.38
CA ILE A 118 -5.53 21.23 9.42
C ILE A 118 -6.91 20.75 9.90
N ARG A 119 -7.10 20.58 11.21
CA ARG A 119 -8.35 20.11 11.84
C ARG A 119 -9.48 21.13 11.81
N GLU A 120 -9.19 22.41 11.93
CA GLU A 120 -10.24 23.45 11.89
C GLU A 120 -10.70 23.67 10.44
N GLU A 121 -9.76 23.74 9.50
CA GLU A 121 -10.03 23.77 8.05
C GLU A 121 -10.84 22.55 7.59
N LEU A 122 -10.46 21.37 8.08
CA LEU A 122 -11.18 20.10 7.90
C LEU A 122 -12.68 20.14 8.24
N ILE A 123 -13.02 20.76 9.36
CA ILE A 123 -14.40 20.80 9.88
C ILE A 123 -15.22 21.84 9.11
N GLU A 124 -14.59 22.91 8.64
CA GLU A 124 -15.22 23.97 7.85
C GLU A 124 -15.47 23.55 6.40
N GLU A 125 -14.52 22.85 5.75
CA GLU A 125 -14.62 22.47 4.34
C GLU A 125 -15.42 21.18 4.10
N CYS A 126 -15.25 20.15 4.93
CA CYS A 126 -15.77 18.79 4.68
C CYS A 126 -17.20 18.54 5.22
N GLY A 127 -18.09 19.53 5.18
CA GLY A 127 -19.45 19.44 5.74
C GLY A 127 -20.08 18.04 5.75
N THR A 128 -20.49 17.57 6.93
CA THR A 128 -21.33 16.38 7.22
C THR A 128 -20.77 14.95 7.06
N ASP A 129 -19.45 14.70 7.06
CA ASP A 129 -18.92 13.39 7.58
C ASP A 129 -18.30 13.55 8.97
N LEU A 130 -19.02 14.29 9.82
CA LEU A 130 -18.63 14.59 11.19
C LEU A 130 -18.41 13.31 12.00
N GLU A 131 -19.13 12.21 11.78
CA GLU A 131 -19.05 11.01 12.62
C GLU A 131 -17.76 10.20 12.42
N GLY A 132 -17.26 10.13 11.18
CA GLY A 132 -16.03 9.42 10.88
C GLY A 132 -14.80 10.15 11.40
N TRP A 133 -14.54 11.32 10.82
CA TRP A 133 -13.30 12.05 11.06
C TRP A 133 -13.27 12.76 12.42
N SER A 134 -14.42 13.05 13.06
CA SER A 134 -14.41 13.49 14.47
C SER A 134 -13.88 12.43 15.43
N GLN A 135 -13.81 11.14 15.06
CA GLN A 135 -13.16 10.13 15.90
C GLN A 135 -11.64 10.30 15.97
N ILE A 136 -11.03 11.02 15.01
CA ILE A 136 -9.63 11.42 15.08
C ILE A 136 -9.42 12.47 16.18
N LYS A 137 -10.42 13.34 16.44
CA LYS A 137 -10.39 14.38 17.48
C LYS A 137 -10.06 13.84 18.88
N ASN A 138 -10.27 12.55 19.11
CA ASN A 138 -10.01 11.88 20.38
C ASN A 138 -8.61 11.23 20.47
N GLY A 139 -7.66 11.59 19.59
CA GLY A 139 -6.29 11.06 19.62
C GLY A 139 -6.17 9.62 19.11
N ARG A 140 -7.13 9.16 18.31
CA ARG A 140 -7.01 7.84 17.66
C ARG A 140 -6.01 7.93 16.51
N LYS A 141 -4.99 7.05 16.55
CA LYS A 141 -4.05 6.88 15.44
C LYS A 141 -4.80 6.44 14.18
N ILE A 142 -4.56 7.14 13.08
CA ILE A 142 -5.04 6.73 11.76
C ILE A 142 -4.00 5.79 11.18
N LEU A 143 -4.45 4.63 10.71
CA LEU A 143 -3.56 3.66 10.10
C LEU A 143 -3.32 4.07 8.65
N SER A 144 -2.05 4.23 8.27
CA SER A 144 -1.65 4.50 6.90
C SER A 144 -0.90 3.29 6.35
N PRO A 145 -1.48 2.48 5.46
CA PRO A 145 -0.75 1.34 4.90
C PRO A 145 0.27 1.71 3.83
N ILE A 146 0.06 2.81 3.10
CA ILE A 146 0.82 3.17 1.90
C ILE A 146 1.29 4.62 1.99
N VAL A 147 2.57 4.83 1.65
CA VAL A 147 3.17 6.13 1.40
C VAL A 147 3.79 6.13 0.00
N MET A 148 3.66 7.22 -0.76
CA MET A 148 4.30 7.40 -2.08
C MET A 148 4.47 8.88 -2.38
N TYR A 149 5.67 9.32 -2.78
CA TYR A 149 6.00 10.74 -2.99
C TYR A 149 5.63 11.67 -1.82
N GLY A 150 5.67 11.16 -0.58
CA GLY A 150 5.24 11.91 0.61
C GLY A 150 3.71 11.93 0.82
N ASN A 151 2.92 11.54 -0.17
CA ASN A 151 1.49 11.35 -0.03
C ASN A 151 1.19 10.05 0.71
N VAL A 152 0.06 10.00 1.41
CA VAL A 152 -0.31 8.86 2.26
C VAL A 152 -1.71 8.38 1.94
N TRP A 153 -1.93 7.07 2.04
CA TRP A 153 -3.28 6.50 2.01
C TRP A 153 -3.67 6.10 3.43
N LEU A 154 -4.86 6.50 3.85
CA LEU A 154 -5.34 6.40 5.21
C LEU A 154 -6.58 5.51 5.27
N TYR A 155 -6.64 4.62 6.25
CA TYR A 155 -7.88 3.88 6.53
C TYR A 155 -8.91 4.79 7.20
N HIS A 156 -10.10 4.87 6.62
CA HIS A 156 -11.20 5.62 7.19
C HIS A 156 -11.70 4.94 8.47
N PRO A 157 -11.94 5.69 9.56
CA PRO A 157 -12.31 5.12 10.86
C PRO A 157 -13.71 4.46 10.92
N VAL A 158 -14.54 4.60 9.88
CA VAL A 158 -15.98 4.25 9.92
C VAL A 158 -16.47 3.73 8.57
N LYS A 159 -16.20 4.46 7.48
CA LYS A 159 -16.60 4.05 6.13
C LYS A 159 -15.87 2.78 5.73
N LYS A 160 -16.64 1.89 5.09
CA LYS A 160 -16.18 0.58 4.68
C LYS A 160 -16.32 0.39 3.18
N ASN A 161 -15.41 -0.38 2.61
CA ASN A 161 -15.42 -0.82 1.23
C ASN A 161 -16.42 -1.97 1.04
N SER A 162 -16.56 -2.42 -0.21
CA SER A 162 -17.38 -3.56 -0.63
C SER A 162 -17.02 -4.87 0.09
N ASN A 163 -15.79 -5.00 0.61
CA ASN A 163 -15.32 -6.13 1.41
C ASN A 163 -15.58 -5.97 2.92
N ASN A 164 -16.33 -4.95 3.34
CA ASN A 164 -16.65 -4.63 4.74
C ASN A 164 -15.40 -4.32 5.60
N GLU A 165 -14.31 -3.90 4.96
CA GLU A 165 -13.09 -3.39 5.58
C GLU A 165 -13.04 -1.86 5.49
N PRO A 166 -12.25 -1.16 6.34
CA PRO A 166 -12.07 0.28 6.23
C PRO A 166 -11.69 0.75 4.82
N CYS A 167 -12.40 1.75 4.28
CA CYS A 167 -12.06 2.39 3.00
C CYS A 167 -10.69 3.08 3.09
N LEU A 168 -9.99 3.16 1.96
CA LEU A 168 -8.77 3.95 1.84
C LEU A 168 -9.06 5.33 1.25
N TYR A 169 -8.38 6.33 1.81
CA TYR A 169 -8.51 7.73 1.45
C TYR A 169 -7.11 8.29 1.15
N PHE A 170 -6.95 8.97 0.01
CA PHE A 170 -5.69 9.58 -0.44
C PHE A 170 -5.46 10.96 0.19
N PHE A 171 -4.39 11.14 0.93
CA PHE A 171 -4.02 12.43 1.48
C PHE A 171 -2.79 12.98 0.75
N SER A 172 -2.95 14.16 0.14
CA SER A 172 -1.87 14.87 -0.54
C SER A 172 -1.07 15.69 0.47
N HIS A 173 0.24 15.44 0.54
CA HIS A 173 1.13 16.24 1.37
C HIS A 173 1.31 17.66 0.80
N GLU A 174 1.45 17.79 -0.51
CA GLU A 174 1.73 19.08 -1.15
C GLU A 174 0.54 20.03 -1.12
N LEU A 175 -0.66 19.49 -1.34
CA LEU A 175 -1.86 20.33 -1.38
C LEU A 175 -2.41 20.60 0.01
N CYS A 176 -2.01 19.80 1.01
CA CYS A 176 -2.73 19.69 2.30
C CYS A 176 -4.25 19.50 2.10
N ASP A 177 -4.64 19.02 0.91
CA ASP A 177 -6.00 18.97 0.42
C ASP A 177 -6.53 17.54 0.57
N TRP A 178 -7.80 17.46 0.93
CA TRP A 178 -8.41 16.23 1.39
C TRP A 178 -8.75 15.28 0.24
N PRO A 179 -8.76 13.97 0.51
CA PRO A 179 -9.20 12.98 -0.44
C PRO A 179 -10.64 13.21 -0.87
N GLU A 180 -10.81 13.71 -2.08
CA GLU A 180 -11.94 13.33 -2.89
C GLU A 180 -11.77 11.85 -3.29
N ASN A 181 -12.89 11.11 -3.35
CA ASN A 181 -12.98 9.75 -3.89
C ASN A 181 -12.45 8.62 -2.98
N PRO A 182 -13.31 8.02 -2.11
CA PRO A 182 -12.96 6.78 -1.42
C PRO A 182 -12.49 5.70 -2.40
N VAL A 183 -11.45 4.97 -2.02
CA VAL A 183 -10.97 3.81 -2.76
C VAL A 183 -11.72 2.57 -2.29
N ASP A 184 -12.61 2.07 -3.16
CA ASP A 184 -13.32 0.80 -2.96
C ASP A 184 -12.49 -0.39 -3.46
N LEU A 185 -11.27 -0.55 -2.92
CA LEU A 185 -10.35 -1.65 -3.23
C LEU A 185 -9.67 -2.13 -1.95
N SER A 186 -9.15 -3.36 -1.98
CA SER A 186 -8.15 -3.78 -0.99
C SER A 186 -6.86 -2.99 -1.15
N VAL A 187 -6.13 -2.90 -0.05
CA VAL A 187 -4.82 -2.23 0.01
C VAL A 187 -3.78 -2.87 -0.91
N GLY A 188 -3.84 -4.19 -1.11
CA GLY A 188 -2.98 -4.90 -2.06
C GLY A 188 -3.28 -4.51 -3.50
N THR A 189 -4.56 -4.45 -3.88
CA THR A 189 -4.97 -4.06 -5.24
C THR A 189 -4.62 -2.60 -5.52
N LEU A 190 -4.84 -1.72 -4.55
CA LEU A 190 -4.40 -0.32 -4.66
C LEU A 190 -2.88 -0.21 -4.82
N ALA A 191 -2.10 -0.97 -4.05
CA ALA A 191 -0.64 -0.98 -4.19
C ALA A 191 -0.19 -1.36 -5.61
N LEU A 192 -0.82 -2.38 -6.23
CA LEU A 192 -0.55 -2.73 -7.63
C LEU A 192 -0.88 -1.59 -8.58
N GLN A 193 -2.02 -0.92 -8.41
CA GLN A 193 -2.41 0.21 -9.25
C GLN A 193 -1.42 1.38 -9.16
N LEU A 194 -0.95 1.70 -7.96
CA LEU A 194 0.03 2.76 -7.74
C LEU A 194 1.39 2.41 -8.37
N LEU A 195 1.89 1.20 -8.13
CA LEU A 195 3.19 0.73 -8.65
C LEU A 195 3.22 0.66 -10.19
N THR A 196 2.08 0.41 -10.80
CA THR A 196 1.94 0.32 -12.26
C THR A 196 1.51 1.64 -12.93
N GLY A 197 1.13 2.65 -12.14
CA GLY A 197 0.55 3.89 -12.66
C GLY A 197 -0.81 3.70 -13.33
N LYS A 198 -1.54 2.61 -13.05
CA LYS A 198 -2.84 2.26 -13.66
C LYS A 198 -3.99 2.30 -12.65
N ARG A 199 -4.14 3.40 -11.92
CA ARG A 199 -5.28 3.57 -11.02
C ARG A 199 -6.56 3.76 -11.82
N SER A 200 -7.56 2.91 -11.56
CA SER A 200 -8.88 3.02 -12.18
C SER A 200 -9.51 4.36 -11.80
N GLY A 201 -9.82 5.20 -12.80
CA GLY A 201 -10.43 6.51 -12.60
C GLY A 201 -9.49 7.70 -12.83
N ASP A 202 -8.18 7.48 -12.93
CA ASP A 202 -7.23 8.52 -13.32
C ASP A 202 -7.08 8.52 -14.85
N ASN A 203 -7.42 9.64 -15.50
CA ASN A 203 -7.14 9.91 -16.91
C ASN A 203 -5.63 10.13 -17.17
N GLY A 204 -4.76 9.33 -16.54
CA GLY A 204 -3.31 9.40 -16.71
C GLY A 204 -2.64 10.66 -16.16
N ASN A 205 -3.36 11.52 -15.45
CA ASN A 205 -2.78 12.65 -14.75
C ASN A 205 -2.49 12.22 -13.31
N LEU A 206 -1.24 11.82 -13.07
CA LEU A 206 -0.64 12.02 -11.76
C LEU A 206 -0.62 13.54 -11.56
N TYR A 207 -1.34 14.04 -10.55
CA TYR A 207 -1.29 15.44 -10.15
C TYR A 207 0.15 15.86 -9.83
#